data_AF-A0A238ZA44-F1
#
_entry.id   AF-A0A238ZA44-F1
#
_cell.length_a   1.000
_cell.length_b   1.000
_cell.length_c   1.000
_cell.angle_alpha   90.00
_cell.angle_beta   90.00
_cell.angle_gamma   90.00
#
_symmetry.space_group_name_H-M   'P 1'
#
loop_
_entity.id
_entity.type
_entity.pdbx_description
1 polymer ?
#
loop_
_entity_poly.entity_id
_entity_poly.type
_entity_poly.pdbx_seq_one_letter_code
_entity_poly.pdbx_strand_id
1 'polypeptide(L)' 'MSDEFQRYPVQPVSEDSDPRFSIGLISDVAEVFARHGYPKVRASGDVARLYHTVWAFLYRHDEDGRRF' A
#
# COMPACT_ATOMS: atom_id res chain seq x y z
N MET A 1 -12.38 -27.78 3.08
CA MET A 1 -12.87 -26.66 3.90
C MET A 1 -12.85 -25.44 3.00
N SER A 2 -14.03 -25.02 2.55
CA SER A 2 -14.17 -24.10 1.42
C SER A 2 -14.39 -22.67 1.92
N ASP A 3 -13.34 -21.84 1.90
CA ASP A 3 -13.35 -20.41 1.50
C ASP A 3 -11.89 -19.90 1.35
N GLU A 4 -10.97 -20.74 0.86
CA GLU A 4 -9.52 -20.45 0.85
C GLU A 4 -9.07 -19.62 -0.36
N PHE A 5 -10.00 -19.01 -1.09
CA PHE A 5 -9.68 -18.03 -2.12
C PHE A 5 -9.87 -16.65 -1.50
N GLN A 6 -8.79 -16.15 -0.90
CA GLN A 6 -8.65 -14.79 -0.39
C GLN A 6 -9.31 -13.81 -1.39
N ARG A 7 -10.55 -13.40 -1.09
CA ARG A 7 -11.35 -12.57 -2.00
C ARG A 7 -10.70 -11.21 -2.05
N TYR A 8 -10.08 -10.93 -3.18
CA TYR A 8 -9.70 -9.57 -3.44
C TYR A 8 -10.95 -8.70 -3.55
N PRO A 9 -10.91 -7.49 -2.98
CA PRO A 9 -9.73 -6.94 -2.33
C PRO A 9 -9.77 -7.11 -0.82
N VAL A 10 -8.58 -7.28 -0.26
CA VAL A 10 -8.43 -7.62 1.14
C VAL A 10 -8.84 -6.43 2.00
N GLN A 11 -9.70 -6.68 2.99
CA GLN A 11 -10.09 -5.70 3.98
C GLN A 11 -8.84 -5.20 4.74
N PRO A 12 -8.80 -3.94 5.18
CA PRO A 12 -7.77 -3.49 6.10
C PRO A 12 -7.84 -4.33 7.39
N VAL A 13 -6.69 -4.78 7.88
CA VAL A 13 -6.61 -5.33 9.24
C VAL A 13 -6.78 -4.13 10.17
N SER A 14 -7.69 -4.21 11.14
CA SER A 14 -8.12 -3.09 11.99
C SER A 14 -7.05 -2.59 12.98
N GLU A 15 -5.78 -2.80 12.70
CA GLU A 15 -4.66 -2.43 13.56
C GLU A 15 -3.86 -1.30 12.88
N ASP A 16 -3.32 -0.38 13.68
CA ASP A 16 -2.51 0.76 13.24
C ASP A 16 -1.26 0.37 12.41
N SER A 17 -0.98 -0.93 12.31
CA SER A 17 0.11 -1.52 11.54
C SER A 17 -0.39 -2.75 10.79
N ASP A 18 -0.43 -2.68 9.45
CA ASP A 18 -0.70 -3.85 8.61
C ASP A 18 0.63 -4.51 8.19
N PRO A 19 0.89 -5.77 8.60
CA PRO A 19 2.19 -6.42 8.36
C PRO A 19 2.49 -6.66 6.88
N ARG A 20 1.51 -6.52 5.99
CA ARG A 20 1.70 -6.59 4.53
C ARG A 20 2.45 -5.38 3.99
N PHE A 21 2.39 -4.24 4.68
CA PHE A 21 3.14 -3.03 4.34
C PHE A 21 4.54 -3.07 4.97
N SER A 22 5.35 -4.03 4.54
CA SER A 22 6.72 -4.16 5.01
C SER A 22 7.66 -3.09 4.42
N ILE A 23 8.77 -2.80 5.10
CA ILE A 23 9.83 -1.90 4.58
C ILE A 23 10.35 -2.40 3.22
N GLY A 24 10.48 -3.72 3.05
CA GLY A 24 10.89 -4.34 1.79
C GLY A 24 9.92 -4.01 0.66
N LEU A 25 8.63 -4.22 0.87
CA LEU A 25 7.59 -3.87 -0.11
C LEU A 25 7.63 -2.38 -0.48
N ILE A 26 7.72 -1.49 0.52
CA ILE A 26 7.78 -0.06 0.26
C ILE A 26 9.03 0.33 -0.55
N SER A 27 10.15 -0.36 -0.32
CA SER A 27 11.39 -0.15 -1.08
C SER A 27 11.22 -0.60 -2.53
N ASP A 28 10.59 -1.75 -2.76
CA ASP A 28 10.31 -2.26 -4.12
C ASP A 28 9.37 -1.32 -4.89
N VAL A 29 8.31 -0.83 -4.24
CA VAL A 29 7.39 0.15 -4.83
C VAL A 29 8.11 1.46 -5.15
N ALA A 30 8.99 1.93 -4.26
CA ALA A 30 9.80 3.12 -4.49
C ALA A 30 10.67 2.97 -5.75
N GLU A 31 11.24 1.78 -5.96
CA GLU A 31 12.03 1.50 -7.15
C GLU A 31 11.17 1.52 -8.43
N VAL A 32 9.98 0.91 -8.39
CA VAL A 32 9.03 0.96 -9.52
C VAL A 32 8.68 2.41 -9.86
N PHE A 33 8.32 3.22 -8.87
CA PHE A 33 7.99 4.64 -9.07
C PHE A 33 9.18 5.39 -9.69
N ALA A 34 10.40 5.17 -9.17
CA ALA A 34 11.59 5.79 -9.72
C ALA A 34 11.85 5.40 -11.19
N ARG A 35 11.60 4.14 -11.57
CA ARG A 35 11.70 3.67 -12.97
C ARG A 35 10.69 4.34 -13.89
N HIS A 36 9.55 4.78 -13.36
CA HIS A 36 8.52 5.53 -14.08
C HIS A 36 8.68 7.05 -14.01
N GLY A 37 9.82 7.56 -13.52
CA GLY A 37 10.15 8.98 -13.54
C GLY A 37 9.76 9.75 -12.27
N TYR A 38 9.30 9.06 -11.23
CA TYR A 38 9.11 9.70 -9.92
C TYR A 38 10.47 9.95 -9.23
N PRO A 39 10.54 10.94 -8.32
CA PRO A 39 11.74 11.15 -7.51
C PRO A 39 12.10 9.91 -6.68
N LYS A 40 13.40 9.63 -6.57
CA LYS A 40 13.90 8.59 -5.66
C LYS A 40 13.62 8.99 -4.22
N VAL A 41 13.19 8.02 -3.41
CA VAL A 41 13.15 8.10 -1.94
C VAL A 41 14.57 8.30 -1.43
N ARG A 42 14.83 9.39 -0.67
CA ARG A 42 16.17 9.74 -0.17
C ARG A 42 16.24 9.88 1.34
N ALA A 43 15.10 10.07 2.00
CA ALA A 43 15.01 10.24 3.45
C ALA A 43 13.94 9.34 4.06
N SER A 44 14.02 9.10 5.38
CA SER A 44 13.01 8.36 6.13
C SER A 44 11.61 8.98 6.03
N GLY A 45 11.53 10.31 5.90
CA GLY A 45 10.26 11.01 5.66
C GLY A 45 9.61 10.66 4.32
N ASP A 46 10.40 10.38 3.28
CA ASP A 46 9.89 9.94 1.98
C ASP A 46 9.31 8.52 2.08
N VAL A 47 9.97 7.65 2.85
CA VAL A 47 9.51 6.27 3.11
C VAL A 47 8.16 6.30 3.84
N ALA A 48 8.04 7.11 4.90
CA ALA A 48 6.78 7.24 5.64
C ALA A 48 5.65 7.78 4.75
N ARG A 49 5.95 8.79 3.93
CA ARG A 49 4.96 9.35 2.99
C ARG A 49 4.53 8.33 1.94
N LEU A 50 5.47 7.55 1.41
CA LEU A 50 5.17 6.49 0.45
C LEU A 50 4.32 5.38 1.09
N TYR A 51 4.70 4.93 2.30
CA TYR A 51 3.92 3.98 3.08
C TYR A 51 2.46 4.40 3.21
N HIS A 52 2.22 5.61 3.73
CA HIS A 52 0.85 6.12 3.92
C HIS A 52 0.11 6.29 2.59
N THR A 53 0.80 6.66 1.52
CA THR A 53 0.19 6.82 0.19
C THR A 53 -0.28 5.47 -0.36
N VAL A 54 0.56 4.43 -0.30
CA VAL A 54 0.19 3.09 -0.77
C VAL A 54 -0.93 2.51 0.09
N TRP A 55 -0.89 2.73 1.42
CA TRP A 55 -1.93 2.29 2.34
C TRP A 55 -3.27 2.95 2.01
N ALA A 56 -3.26 4.28 1.85
CA ALA A 56 -4.44 5.04 1.49
C ALA A 56 -4.95 4.64 0.10
N PHE A 57 -4.08 4.41 -0.88
CA PHE A 57 -4.50 3.95 -2.20
C PHE A 57 -5.26 2.62 -2.15
N LEU A 58 -4.80 1.67 -1.34
CA LEU A 58 -5.38 0.33 -1.25
C LEU A 58 -6.65 0.27 -0.39
N TYR A 59 -6.77 1.12 0.63
CA TYR A 59 -7.86 1.05 1.61
C TYR A 59 -8.82 2.23 1.60
N ARG A 60 -8.49 3.35 0.95
CA ARG A 60 -9.43 4.45 0.81
C ARG A 60 -10.53 4.04 -0.16
N HIS A 61 -11.68 3.67 0.41
CA HIS A 61 -12.92 3.61 -0.32
C HIS A 61 -13.31 5.02 -0.77
N ASP A 62 -13.72 5.20 -2.03
CA ASP A 62 -14.50 6.40 -2.37
C ASP A 62 -15.80 6.39 -1.55
N GLU A 63 -16.35 7.56 -1.25
CA GLU A 63 -17.58 7.75 -0.48
C GLU A 63 -18.80 6.99 -1.06
N ASP A 64 -18.69 6.53 -2.32
CA ASP A 64 -19.68 5.73 -3.06
C ASP A 64 -19.40 4.20 -3.09
N GLY A 65 -18.39 3.71 -2.37
CA GLY A 65 -18.07 2.27 -2.32
C GLY A 65 -17.48 1.70 -3.62
N ARG A 66 -17.14 2.55 -4.60
CA ARG A 66 -16.41 2.14 -5.79
C ARG A 66 -14.92 2.08 -5.49
N ARG A 67 -14.29 0.98 -5.92
CA ARG A 67 -12.84 0.78 -5.86
C ARG A 67 -12.23 1.31 -7.16
N PHE A 68 -11.07 1.94 -7.05
CA PHE A 68 -10.21 2.25 -8.19
C PHE A 68 -9.72 0.96 -8.86
#